data_AF-A0A0F9N893-F1
#
_entry.id   AF-A0A0F9N893-F1
#
_cell.length_a   1.000
_cell.length_b   1.000
_cell.length_c   1.000
_cell.angle_alpha   90.00
_cell.angle_beta   90.00
_cell.angle_gamma   90.00
#
_symmetry.space_group_name_H-M   'P 1'
#
loop_
_entity.id
_entity.type
_entity.pdbx_description
1 polymer ?
#
loop_
_entity_poly.entity_id
_entity_poly.type
_entity_poly.pdbx_seq_one_letter_code
_entity_poly.pdbx_strand_id
1 'polypeptide(L)'
;MWGFLKRKIEDIKYVKYLLQYLNVGDLKQISRDFEVKGFSSKKKSDLIDFINDSLAEEELVELLQQKELEIISHGIELALKKIRGEDRENLTEIKIVNQEEHEIELLFKGFNWETKSFLSITSNNMDDPERDCDCRIGSNLGFCSHFWVGFIYSLKQVWFKLSDWTLTVLPEDFENKIRNVELAKEETGDSGEKKKVLTGLIDNTASSAIIMRFIDSSISVYESEITKVVERESEFQGNVTRYFLVNLKESKIGKRLKKKSDYREEETEIIDDLKVRVSEKLQSENSFVEGERINFNGKLVKDNYWGFMVKNVRKIEKL
;
A
#
# COMPACT_ATOMS: atom_id res chain seq x y z
N MET A 1 11.20 19.63 22.18
CA MET A 1 10.36 20.78 22.54
C MET A 1 9.11 20.65 21.69
N TRP A 2 8.08 19.97 22.21
CA TRP A 2 6.86 19.69 21.45
C TRP A 2 6.03 20.98 21.45
N GLY A 3 6.04 21.70 20.34
CA GLY A 3 5.12 22.81 20.13
C GLY A 3 3.71 22.22 20.05
N PHE A 4 2.80 22.72 20.90
CA PHE A 4 1.38 22.41 20.77
C PHE A 4 0.95 22.72 19.32
N LEU A 5 0.51 21.71 18.59
CA LEU A 5 -0.19 21.93 17.32
C LEU A 5 -1.42 22.78 17.64
N LYS A 6 -1.50 23.97 17.05
CA LYS A 6 -2.72 24.77 17.04
C LYS A 6 -3.70 24.18 16.04
N ARG A 7 -4.22 22.99 16.33
CA ARG A 7 -5.38 22.43 15.63
C ARG A 7 -6.54 23.42 15.79
N LYS A 8 -7.26 23.70 14.69
CA LYS A 8 -8.49 24.50 14.73
C LYS A 8 -9.72 23.68 15.10
N ILE A 9 -9.69 22.37 14.80
CA ILE A 9 -10.72 21.43 15.19
C ILE A 9 -10.65 21.14 16.69
N GLU A 10 -11.81 20.96 17.33
CA GLU A 10 -11.92 20.59 18.74
C GLU A 10 -11.29 19.20 19.00
N ASP A 11 -10.57 19.07 20.12
CA ASP A 11 -9.87 17.83 20.47
C ASP A 11 -10.81 16.64 20.60
N ILE A 12 -12.03 16.82 21.13
CA ILE A 12 -13.03 15.73 21.22
C ILE A 12 -13.39 15.16 19.84
N LYS A 13 -13.54 16.03 18.84
CA LYS A 13 -13.85 15.65 17.46
C LYS A 13 -12.63 15.00 16.80
N TYR A 14 -11.44 15.55 17.03
CA TYR A 14 -10.19 15.00 16.51
C TYR A 14 -9.84 13.63 17.08
N VAL A 15 -9.96 13.45 18.40
CA VAL A 15 -9.75 12.17 19.09
C VAL A 15 -10.70 11.13 18.53
N LYS A 16 -11.97 11.48 18.30
CA LYS A 16 -12.92 10.56 17.65
C LYS A 16 -12.43 10.06 16.30
N TYR A 17 -11.84 10.93 15.46
CA TYR A 17 -11.25 10.52 14.17
C TYR A 17 -10.04 9.62 14.34
N LEU A 18 -9.16 9.95 15.28
CA LEU A 18 -7.96 9.18 15.57
C LEU A 18 -8.28 7.76 16.06
N LEU A 19 -9.22 7.64 17.00
CA LEU A 19 -9.59 6.37 17.63
C LEU A 19 -10.30 5.40 16.67
N GLN A 20 -10.86 5.87 15.54
CA GLN A 20 -11.41 4.97 14.51
C GLN A 20 -10.38 4.01 13.95
N TYR A 21 -9.09 4.34 14.01
CA TYR A 21 -8.03 3.48 13.52
C TYR A 21 -7.82 2.25 14.40
N LEU A 22 -8.04 2.38 15.71
CA LEU A 22 -7.70 1.37 16.72
C LEU A 22 -8.66 0.17 16.73
N ASN A 23 -8.16 -0.97 17.23
CA ASN A 23 -9.00 -2.14 17.48
C ASN A 23 -9.63 -2.09 18.90
N VAL A 24 -10.56 -3.00 19.20
CA VAL A 24 -11.24 -3.02 20.51
C VAL A 24 -10.27 -3.24 21.67
N GLY A 25 -9.23 -4.04 21.47
CA GLY A 25 -8.19 -4.28 22.48
C GLY A 25 -7.43 -3.00 22.82
N ASP A 26 -6.99 -2.25 21.81
CA ASP A 26 -6.25 -0.99 22.01
C ASP A 26 -7.13 0.05 22.71
N LEU A 27 -8.39 0.18 22.29
CA LEU A 27 -9.36 1.08 22.93
C LEU A 27 -9.62 0.72 24.39
N LYS A 28 -9.75 -0.59 24.69
CA LYS A 28 -9.87 -1.07 26.07
C LYS A 28 -8.61 -0.80 26.88
N GLN A 29 -7.44 -0.82 26.24
CA GLN A 29 -6.19 -0.48 26.90
C GLN A 29 -6.16 1.02 27.27
N ILE A 30 -6.55 1.91 26.36
CA ILE A 30 -6.71 3.34 26.67
C ILE A 30 -7.63 3.54 27.87
N SER A 31 -8.80 2.87 27.90
CA SER A 31 -9.69 3.00 29.06
C SER A 31 -9.07 2.53 30.38
N ARG A 32 -8.11 1.57 30.36
CA ARG A 32 -7.38 1.16 31.57
C ARG A 32 -6.30 2.17 31.95
N ASP A 33 -5.59 2.69 30.96
CA ASP A 33 -4.48 3.63 31.16
C ASP A 33 -4.98 4.93 31.83
N PHE A 34 -6.20 5.36 31.50
CA PHE A 34 -6.88 6.51 32.10
C PHE A 34 -7.85 6.13 33.25
N GLU A 35 -7.75 4.90 33.78
CA GLU A 35 -8.56 4.41 34.91
C GLU A 35 -10.10 4.53 34.76
N VAL A 36 -10.60 4.63 33.54
CA VAL A 36 -12.03 4.72 33.22
C VAL A 36 -12.70 3.38 33.52
N LYS A 37 -13.87 3.37 34.17
CA LYS A 37 -14.61 2.15 34.53
C LYS A 37 -15.82 1.92 33.63
N GLY A 38 -16.29 0.67 33.51
CA GLY A 38 -17.54 0.35 32.79
C GLY A 38 -17.42 0.15 31.27
N PHE A 39 -16.19 0.05 30.75
CA PHE A 39 -15.94 -0.11 29.31
C PHE A 39 -15.97 -1.56 28.81
N SER A 40 -15.89 -2.56 29.70
CA SER A 40 -15.60 -3.96 29.33
C SER A 40 -16.59 -4.61 28.36
N SER A 41 -17.88 -4.26 28.45
CA SER A 41 -18.97 -4.80 27.60
C SER A 41 -19.19 -4.01 26.31
N LYS A 42 -18.54 -2.86 26.13
CA LYS A 42 -18.78 -1.96 24.99
C LYS A 42 -18.16 -2.50 23.71
N LYS A 43 -18.87 -2.28 22.59
CA LYS A 43 -18.38 -2.55 21.24
C LYS A 43 -17.56 -1.36 20.73
N LYS A 44 -16.87 -1.51 19.60
CA LYS A 44 -15.92 -0.50 19.09
C LYS A 44 -16.50 0.92 19.02
N SER A 45 -17.64 1.11 18.37
CA SER A 45 -18.28 2.43 18.24
C SER A 45 -18.56 3.04 19.62
N ASP A 46 -19.27 2.28 20.45
CA ASP A 46 -19.71 2.71 21.77
C ASP A 46 -18.53 2.96 22.72
N LEU A 47 -17.41 2.28 22.49
CA LEU A 47 -16.19 2.42 23.27
C LEU A 47 -15.44 3.71 22.89
N ILE A 48 -15.43 4.08 21.60
CA ILE A 48 -14.85 5.35 21.14
C ILE A 48 -15.66 6.52 21.72
N ASP A 49 -16.99 6.47 21.59
CA ASP A 49 -17.85 7.51 22.17
C ASP A 49 -17.70 7.56 23.69
N PHE A 50 -17.66 6.40 24.35
CA PHE A 50 -17.45 6.34 25.80
C PHE A 50 -16.11 6.92 26.26
N ILE A 51 -15.02 6.70 25.53
CA ILE A 51 -13.72 7.31 25.86
C ILE A 51 -13.82 8.82 25.74
N ASN A 52 -14.39 9.35 24.65
CA ASN A 52 -14.56 10.79 24.46
C ASN A 52 -15.44 11.43 25.55
N ASP A 53 -16.50 10.74 25.99
CA ASP A 53 -17.42 11.26 27.02
C ASP A 53 -16.85 11.15 28.44
N SER A 54 -15.87 10.27 28.66
CA SER A 54 -15.34 9.97 30.00
C SER A 54 -14.08 10.75 30.37
N LEU A 55 -13.31 11.19 29.37
CA LEU A 55 -12.05 11.91 29.59
C LEU A 55 -12.29 13.41 29.65
N ALA A 56 -11.62 14.08 30.60
CA ALA A 56 -11.52 15.53 30.65
C ALA A 56 -10.68 16.08 29.49
N GLU A 57 -10.76 17.38 29.23
CA GLU A 57 -10.02 18.03 28.14
C GLU A 57 -8.51 17.83 28.28
N GLU A 58 -7.96 17.93 29.50
CA GLU A 58 -6.54 17.71 29.77
C GLU A 58 -6.12 16.26 29.50
N GLU A 59 -7.01 15.29 29.79
CA GLU A 59 -6.77 13.86 29.55
C GLU A 59 -6.86 13.53 28.05
N LEU A 60 -7.73 14.20 27.29
CA LEU A 60 -7.77 14.10 25.83
C LEU A 60 -6.47 14.61 25.21
N VAL A 61 -5.94 15.73 25.71
CA VAL A 61 -4.64 16.27 25.28
C VAL A 61 -3.51 15.28 25.59
N GLU A 62 -3.51 14.67 26.79
CA GLU A 62 -2.54 13.64 27.16
C GLU A 62 -2.64 12.42 26.23
N LEU A 63 -3.86 11.94 25.94
CA LEU A 63 -4.10 10.83 25.03
C LEU A 63 -3.53 11.12 23.63
N LEU A 64 -3.73 12.34 23.12
CA LEU A 64 -3.17 12.77 21.84
C LEU A 64 -1.64 12.74 21.86
N GLN A 65 -1.02 13.27 22.91
CA GLN A 65 0.44 13.24 23.06
C GLN A 65 1.01 11.81 23.06
N GLN A 66 0.29 10.87 23.67
CA GLN A 66 0.74 9.48 23.78
C GLN A 66 0.53 8.67 22.49
N LYS A 67 -0.58 8.90 21.76
CA LYS A 67 -1.06 7.97 20.73
C LYS A 67 -1.08 8.52 19.31
N GLU A 68 -1.14 9.84 19.14
CA GLU A 68 -1.36 10.43 17.81
C GLU A 68 -0.28 10.00 16.81
N LEU A 69 0.99 10.24 17.14
CA LEU A 69 2.09 9.98 16.22
C LEU A 69 2.18 8.49 15.84
N GLU A 70 1.93 7.58 16.78
CA GLU A 70 1.92 6.14 16.54
C GLU A 70 0.84 5.76 15.52
N ILE A 71 -0.40 6.21 15.75
CA ILE A 71 -1.56 5.91 14.89
C ILE A 71 -1.37 6.49 13.49
N ILE A 72 -0.98 7.76 13.41
CA ILE A 72 -0.76 8.45 12.12
C ILE A 72 0.37 7.78 11.34
N SER A 73 1.50 7.48 11.99
CA SER A 73 2.64 6.82 11.35
C SER A 73 2.24 5.45 10.78
N HIS A 74 1.42 4.69 11.51
CA HIS A 74 0.95 3.39 11.04
C HIS A 74 0.03 3.52 9.82
N GLY A 75 -0.90 4.48 9.82
CA GLY A 75 -1.78 4.76 8.69
C GLY A 75 -1.02 5.16 7.43
N ILE A 76 0.01 6.00 7.57
CA ILE A 76 0.90 6.41 6.48
C ILE A 76 1.68 5.22 5.92
N GLU A 77 2.24 4.37 6.78
CA GLU A 77 3.00 3.19 6.33
C GLU A 77 2.13 2.24 5.49
N LEU A 78 0.87 2.03 5.90
CA LEU A 78 -0.07 1.25 5.10
C LEU A 78 -0.40 1.91 3.77
N ALA A 79 -0.49 3.25 3.71
CA ALA A 79 -0.70 3.97 2.47
C ALA A 79 0.49 3.80 1.50
N LEU A 80 1.72 3.87 2.01
CA LEU A 80 2.93 3.63 1.24
C LEU A 80 2.97 2.20 0.68
N LYS A 81 2.58 1.20 1.47
CA LYS A 81 2.45 -0.18 0.98
C LYS A 81 1.43 -0.32 -0.15
N LYS A 82 0.31 0.42 -0.09
CA LYS A 82 -0.67 0.45 -1.20
C LYS A 82 -0.08 1.10 -2.45
N ILE A 83 0.63 2.22 -2.31
CA ILE A 83 1.32 2.90 -3.43
C ILE A 83 2.38 2.00 -4.06
N ARG A 84 3.16 1.29 -3.23
CA ARG A 84 4.18 0.32 -3.69
C ARG A 84 3.58 -1.00 -4.19
N GLY A 85 2.26 -1.21 -4.08
CA GLY A 85 1.61 -2.45 -4.46
C GLY A 85 1.99 -3.67 -3.60
N GLU A 86 2.53 -3.43 -2.40
CA GLU A 86 2.88 -4.43 -1.39
C GLU A 86 1.68 -4.82 -0.51
N ASP A 87 0.62 -4.03 -0.54
CA ASP A 87 -0.64 -4.33 0.15
C ASP A 87 -1.55 -5.27 -0.68
N ARG A 88 -2.49 -5.95 0.01
CA ARG A 88 -3.47 -6.83 -0.64
C ARG A 88 -4.48 -6.06 -1.48
N GLU A 89 -4.71 -4.81 -1.13
CA GLU A 89 -5.59 -3.90 -1.85
C GLU A 89 -4.76 -2.85 -2.58
N ASN A 90 -5.17 -2.53 -3.80
CA ASN A 90 -4.37 -1.75 -4.73
C ASN A 90 -5.10 -0.52 -5.19
N LEU A 91 -4.36 0.58 -5.32
CA LEU A 91 -4.85 1.74 -6.01
C LEU A 91 -4.98 1.41 -7.51
N THR A 92 -6.22 1.45 -7.99
CA THR A 92 -6.56 1.14 -9.38
C THR A 92 -6.99 2.33 -10.20
N GLU A 93 -7.37 3.44 -9.57
CA GLU A 93 -7.74 4.68 -10.25
C GLU A 93 -7.60 5.86 -9.28
N ILE A 94 -7.10 6.99 -9.79
CA ILE A 94 -7.25 8.31 -9.17
C ILE A 94 -7.90 9.20 -10.22
N LYS A 95 -9.08 9.72 -9.90
CA LYS A 95 -9.84 10.62 -10.75
C LYS A 95 -9.96 11.96 -10.07
N ILE A 96 -9.55 13.03 -10.74
CA ILE A 96 -9.85 14.39 -10.31
C ILE A 96 -11.30 14.65 -10.69
N VAL A 97 -12.16 14.85 -9.70
CA VAL A 97 -13.60 15.12 -9.88
C VAL A 97 -13.84 16.59 -10.14
N ASN A 98 -13.12 17.45 -9.40
CA ASN A 98 -13.17 18.90 -9.53
C ASN A 98 -11.75 19.47 -9.31
N GLN A 99 -11.19 20.10 -10.33
CA GLN A 99 -9.85 20.67 -10.26
C GLN A 99 -9.79 21.94 -9.39
N GLU A 100 -10.87 22.73 -9.33
CA GLU A 100 -10.89 24.00 -8.59
C GLU A 100 -11.03 23.76 -7.09
N GLU A 101 -11.84 22.78 -6.71
CA GLU A 101 -12.07 22.38 -5.30
C GLU A 101 -11.13 21.26 -4.84
N HIS A 102 -10.12 20.92 -5.67
CA HIS A 102 -9.12 19.88 -5.38
C HIS A 102 -9.73 18.53 -4.99
N GLU A 103 -10.86 18.17 -5.61
CA GLU A 103 -11.62 16.95 -5.30
C GLU A 103 -11.06 15.75 -6.07
N ILE A 104 -10.80 14.66 -5.35
CA ILE A 104 -10.38 13.39 -5.93
C ILE A 104 -11.26 12.23 -5.49
N GLU A 105 -11.44 11.29 -6.41
CA GLU A 105 -11.97 9.96 -6.19
C GLU A 105 -10.85 8.94 -6.41
N LEU A 106 -10.61 8.11 -5.40
CA LEU A 106 -9.67 7.01 -5.42
C LEU A 106 -10.44 5.70 -5.48
N LEU A 107 -10.11 4.83 -6.43
CA LEU A 107 -10.64 3.48 -6.49
C LEU A 107 -9.57 2.48 -6.09
N PHE A 108 -9.88 1.69 -5.07
CA PHE A 108 -9.04 0.60 -4.60
C PHE A 108 -9.69 -0.75 -4.88
N LYS A 109 -8.87 -1.74 -5.25
CA LYS A 109 -9.31 -3.10 -5.53
C LYS A 109 -8.51 -4.12 -4.74
N GLY A 110 -9.22 -4.90 -3.93
CA GLY A 110 -8.73 -6.13 -3.31
C GLY A 110 -9.11 -7.36 -4.12
N PHE A 111 -8.95 -8.55 -3.54
CA PHE A 111 -9.24 -9.80 -4.25
C PHE A 111 -10.72 -9.95 -4.61
N ASN A 112 -11.62 -9.66 -3.67
CA ASN A 112 -13.07 -9.83 -3.80
C ASN A 112 -13.87 -8.59 -3.37
N TRP A 113 -13.22 -7.44 -3.26
CA TRP A 113 -13.87 -6.20 -2.85
C TRP A 113 -13.25 -5.00 -3.56
N GLU A 114 -14.02 -3.93 -3.62
CA GLU A 114 -13.58 -2.61 -4.08
C GLU A 114 -13.88 -1.60 -2.97
N THR A 115 -13.09 -0.54 -2.91
CA THR A 115 -13.26 0.54 -1.94
C THR A 115 -13.07 1.84 -2.67
N LYS A 116 -14.07 2.73 -2.58
CA LYS A 116 -13.96 4.09 -3.04
C LYS A 116 -13.60 5.00 -1.89
N SER A 117 -12.77 5.99 -2.16
CA SER A 117 -12.46 7.07 -1.23
C SER A 117 -12.51 8.39 -1.95
N PHE A 118 -13.23 9.34 -1.37
CA PHE A 118 -13.29 10.72 -1.76
C PHE A 118 -12.43 11.57 -0.81
N LEU A 119 -11.74 12.57 -1.34
CA LEU A 119 -11.00 13.55 -0.56
C LEU A 119 -10.97 14.89 -1.30
N SER A 120 -11.16 15.99 -0.56
CA SER A 120 -10.85 17.35 -0.99
C SER A 120 -10.03 18.05 0.09
N ILE A 121 -8.90 18.63 -0.33
CA ILE A 121 -8.04 19.45 0.52
C ILE A 121 -7.79 20.79 -0.17
N THR A 122 -8.32 21.86 0.41
CA THR A 122 -8.15 23.24 0.00
C THR A 122 -7.63 24.07 1.16
N SER A 123 -7.24 25.32 0.91
CA SER A 123 -6.89 26.26 1.99
C SER A 123 -8.03 26.52 2.98
N ASN A 124 -9.28 26.26 2.57
CA ASN A 124 -10.47 26.57 3.35
C ASN A 124 -10.90 25.43 4.28
N ASN A 125 -10.52 24.18 3.99
CA ASN A 125 -10.91 23.00 4.75
C ASN A 125 -9.72 22.17 5.26
N MET A 126 -8.48 22.65 5.15
CA MET A 126 -7.28 21.88 5.52
C MET A 126 -7.25 21.43 6.99
N ASP A 127 -7.96 22.15 7.85
CA ASP A 127 -8.13 21.83 9.27
C ASP A 127 -9.23 20.81 9.55
N ASP A 128 -10.11 20.51 8.59
CA ASP A 128 -11.02 19.37 8.60
C ASP A 128 -11.44 18.99 7.17
N PRO A 129 -10.57 18.29 6.41
CA PRO A 129 -10.80 18.04 5.00
C PRO A 129 -12.08 17.26 4.74
N GLU A 130 -12.77 17.63 3.67
CA GLU A 130 -13.91 16.86 3.19
C GLU A 130 -13.43 15.49 2.71
N ARG A 131 -14.01 14.44 3.26
CA ARG A 131 -13.58 13.08 3.01
C ARG A 131 -14.72 12.10 3.21
N ASP A 132 -14.72 11.06 2.40
CA ASP A 132 -15.58 9.90 2.55
C ASP A 132 -14.83 8.67 2.06
N CYS A 133 -15.11 7.50 2.63
CA CYS A 133 -14.45 6.27 2.23
C CYS A 133 -15.25 5.05 2.67
N ASP A 134 -15.43 4.09 1.76
CA ASP A 134 -16.22 2.88 2.01
C ASP A 134 -15.57 1.96 3.07
N CYS A 135 -14.29 2.15 3.38
CA CYS A 135 -13.58 1.34 4.36
C CYS A 135 -14.08 1.62 5.79
N ARG A 136 -14.02 0.61 6.66
CA ARG A 136 -14.51 0.67 8.06
C ARG A 136 -14.01 1.88 8.87
N ILE A 137 -12.77 2.32 8.62
CA ILE A 137 -12.16 3.45 9.34
C ILE A 137 -12.64 4.77 8.72
N GLY A 138 -12.55 4.88 7.40
CA GLY A 138 -12.85 6.10 6.66
C GLY A 138 -14.33 6.47 6.62
N SER A 139 -15.23 5.48 6.66
CA SER A 139 -16.68 5.70 6.74
C SER A 139 -17.13 6.35 8.06
N ASN A 140 -16.24 6.36 9.05
CA ASN A 140 -16.41 7.06 10.32
C ASN A 140 -15.47 8.28 10.42
N LEU A 141 -15.01 8.81 9.28
CA LEU A 141 -14.11 9.96 9.14
C LEU A 141 -12.72 9.77 9.75
N GLY A 142 -12.31 8.53 10.05
CA GLY A 142 -10.99 8.24 10.57
C GLY A 142 -9.89 8.34 9.51
N PHE A 143 -8.64 8.56 9.96
CA PHE A 143 -7.46 8.65 9.09
C PHE A 143 -7.00 7.27 8.58
N CYS A 144 -7.80 6.67 7.68
CA CYS A 144 -7.48 5.41 7.05
C CYS A 144 -6.29 5.52 6.08
N SER A 145 -5.73 4.39 5.65
CA SER A 145 -4.66 4.40 4.64
C SER A 145 -5.11 4.96 3.29
N HIS A 146 -6.40 4.89 2.94
CA HIS A 146 -6.94 5.51 1.72
C HIS A 146 -6.89 7.04 1.78
N PHE A 147 -7.25 7.63 2.92
CA PHE A 147 -7.09 9.06 3.19
C PHE A 147 -5.64 9.49 2.96
N TRP A 148 -4.67 8.74 3.51
CA TRP A 148 -3.25 9.05 3.36
C TRP A 148 -2.74 8.90 1.93
N VAL A 149 -3.27 7.96 1.14
CA VAL A 149 -2.97 7.90 -0.31
C VAL A 149 -3.45 9.18 -1.01
N GLY A 150 -4.67 9.63 -0.72
CA GLY A 150 -5.22 10.87 -1.26
C GLY A 150 -4.47 12.13 -0.81
N PHE A 151 -4.04 12.15 0.46
CA PHE A 151 -3.23 13.21 1.03
C PHE A 151 -1.89 13.34 0.30
N ILE A 152 -1.18 12.21 0.12
CA ILE A 152 0.09 12.18 -0.61
C ILE A 152 -0.11 12.60 -2.06
N TYR A 153 -1.19 12.15 -2.71
CA TYR A 153 -1.51 12.58 -4.07
C TYR A 153 -1.71 14.10 -4.17
N SER A 154 -2.53 14.67 -3.29
CA SER A 154 -2.85 16.10 -3.26
C SER A 154 -1.59 16.95 -2.99
N LEU A 155 -0.71 16.48 -2.10
CA LEU A 155 0.58 17.12 -1.84
C LEU A 155 1.49 17.07 -3.07
N LYS A 156 1.52 15.94 -3.80
CA LYS A 156 2.32 15.78 -5.03
C LYS A 156 1.77 16.58 -6.22
N GLN A 157 0.46 16.85 -6.23
CA GLN A 157 -0.19 17.80 -7.14
C GLN A 157 0.08 19.27 -6.79
N VAL A 158 0.75 19.53 -5.65
CA VAL A 158 1.05 20.89 -5.15
C VAL A 158 -0.23 21.69 -4.84
N TRP A 159 -1.30 21.00 -4.43
CA TRP A 159 -2.55 21.65 -4.01
C TRP A 159 -2.46 22.31 -2.64
N PHE A 160 -1.50 21.88 -1.82
CA PHE A 160 -1.12 22.53 -0.57
C PHE A 160 0.36 22.28 -0.27
N LYS A 161 0.94 23.04 0.66
CA LYS A 161 2.29 22.78 1.18
C LYS A 161 2.20 22.03 2.50
N LEU A 162 3.16 21.15 2.76
CA LEU A 162 3.22 20.42 4.02
C LEU A 162 3.29 21.36 5.24
N SER A 163 3.95 22.51 5.09
CA SER A 163 4.02 23.56 6.12
C SER A 163 2.66 24.14 6.52
N ASP A 164 1.67 24.02 5.65
CA ASP A 164 0.33 24.55 5.86
C ASP A 164 -0.56 23.54 6.60
N TRP A 165 -0.12 22.28 6.71
CA TRP A 165 -0.86 21.21 7.38
C TRP A 165 -0.83 21.37 8.90
N THR A 166 -2.00 21.55 9.51
CA THR A 166 -2.13 21.73 10.97
C THR A 166 -3.04 20.72 11.65
N LEU A 167 -3.69 19.83 10.90
CA LEU A 167 -4.67 18.89 11.46
C LEU A 167 -3.99 17.78 12.29
N THR A 168 -2.91 17.18 11.80
CA THR A 168 -2.24 16.06 12.48
C THR A 168 -0.75 16.30 12.63
N VAL A 169 -0.15 15.74 13.69
CA VAL A 169 1.31 15.55 13.74
C VAL A 169 1.67 14.55 12.64
N LEU A 170 2.70 14.86 11.86
CA LEU A 170 3.32 13.92 10.92
C LEU A 170 4.66 13.45 11.46
N PRO A 171 5.10 12.22 11.16
CA PRO A 171 6.43 11.78 11.56
C PRO A 171 7.52 12.63 10.90
N GLU A 172 8.62 12.89 11.62
CA GLU A 172 9.70 13.77 11.16
C GLU A 172 10.32 13.30 9.83
N ASP A 173 10.27 12.00 9.55
CA ASP A 173 10.77 11.40 8.32
C ASP A 173 9.74 11.32 7.19
N PHE A 174 8.55 11.93 7.34
CA PHE A 174 7.47 11.85 6.37
C PHE A 174 7.87 12.30 4.96
N GLU A 175 8.51 13.47 4.83
CA GLU A 175 8.96 13.98 3.53
C GLU A 175 9.94 13.01 2.85
N ASN A 176 10.85 12.44 3.63
CA ASN A 176 11.81 11.46 3.14
C ASN A 176 11.11 10.18 2.66
N LYS A 177 10.10 9.70 3.39
CA LYS A 177 9.30 8.51 3.04
C LYS A 177 8.57 8.65 1.72
N ILE A 178 8.09 9.86 1.39
CA ILE A 178 7.35 10.12 0.14
C ILE A 178 8.23 10.69 -0.98
N ARG A 179 9.53 10.89 -0.75
CA ARG A 179 10.41 11.58 -1.71
C ARG A 179 10.38 10.95 -3.10
N ASN A 180 10.43 9.63 -3.16
CA ASN A 180 10.49 8.85 -4.41
C ASN A 180 9.10 8.54 -5.00
N VAL A 181 8.03 8.98 -4.34
CA VAL A 181 6.66 8.88 -4.87
C VAL A 181 6.44 10.00 -5.88
N GLU A 182 6.11 9.64 -7.11
CA GLU A 182 5.87 10.55 -8.22
C GLU A 182 4.47 10.34 -8.83
N LEU A 183 4.00 11.36 -9.54
CA LEU A 183 2.78 11.26 -10.34
C LEU A 183 3.12 10.60 -11.68
N ALA A 184 2.45 9.49 -11.98
CA ALA A 184 2.52 8.83 -13.27
C ALA A 184 1.99 9.77 -14.36
N LYS A 185 2.77 9.97 -15.43
CA LYS A 185 2.36 10.72 -16.61
C LYS A 185 1.63 9.80 -17.58
N GLU A 186 0.56 10.30 -18.20
CA GLU A 186 -0.09 9.60 -19.30
C GLU A 186 0.89 9.45 -20.49
N GLU A 187 1.14 8.21 -20.92
CA GLU A 187 1.78 7.95 -22.22
C GLU A 187 0.71 7.57 -23.25
N THR A 188 0.57 8.40 -24.28
CA THR A 188 -0.18 8.06 -25.51
C THR A 188 0.64 7.10 -26.36
N GLY A 189 0.16 5.87 -26.57
CA GLY A 189 0.79 4.91 -27.48
C GLY A 189 0.45 5.19 -28.95
N ASP A 190 1.42 4.96 -29.85
CA ASP A 190 1.38 5.16 -31.32
C ASP A 190 0.32 4.35 -32.09
N SER A 191 -0.52 3.54 -31.43
CA SER A 191 -1.45 2.61 -32.09
C SER A 191 -2.94 2.91 -31.87
N GLY A 192 -3.32 4.06 -31.32
CA GLY A 192 -4.74 4.44 -31.16
C GLY A 192 -5.55 3.58 -30.18
N GLU A 193 -4.96 2.52 -29.62
CA GLU A 193 -5.48 1.84 -28.44
C GLU A 193 -5.12 2.66 -27.20
N LYS A 194 -6.13 3.25 -26.57
CA LYS A 194 -6.02 3.88 -25.26
C LYS A 194 -5.58 2.83 -24.24
N LYS A 195 -4.27 2.66 -24.02
CA LYS A 195 -3.80 2.15 -22.74
C LYS A 195 -4.21 3.20 -21.70
N LYS A 196 -5.13 2.85 -20.80
CA LYS A 196 -5.37 3.60 -19.56
C LYS A 196 -4.05 3.61 -18.79
N VAL A 197 -3.19 4.59 -19.07
CA VAL A 197 -2.08 4.91 -18.20
C VAL A 197 -2.69 5.71 -17.07
N LEU A 198 -2.74 5.09 -15.91
CA LEU A 198 -3.28 5.65 -14.68
C LEU A 198 -2.57 6.97 -14.38
N THR A 199 -3.31 8.07 -14.26
CA THR A 199 -2.95 9.16 -13.35
C THR A 199 -2.84 8.55 -11.95
N GLY A 200 -1.64 8.11 -11.56
CA GLY A 200 -1.40 7.29 -10.38
C GLY A 200 -0.17 7.74 -9.60
N LEU A 201 -0.03 7.26 -8.36
CA LEU A 201 1.20 7.42 -7.59
C LEU A 201 2.12 6.22 -7.85
N ILE A 202 3.36 6.47 -8.22
CA ILE A 202 4.39 5.44 -8.43
C ILE A 202 5.58 5.74 -7.51
N ASP A 203 6.06 4.74 -6.78
CA ASP A 203 7.34 4.82 -6.08
C ASP A 203 8.44 4.26 -7.00
N ASN A 204 9.25 5.14 -7.60
CA ASN A 204 10.27 4.77 -8.59
C ASN A 204 11.41 3.92 -8.02
N THR A 205 11.57 3.89 -6.69
CA THR A 205 12.59 3.06 -6.04
C THR A 205 12.11 1.64 -5.72
N ALA A 206 10.80 1.40 -5.82
CA ALA A 206 10.27 0.09 -5.58
C ALA A 206 10.42 -0.77 -6.84
N SER A 207 11.01 -1.97 -6.71
CA SER A 207 11.00 -3.03 -7.73
C SER A 207 9.60 -3.22 -8.33
N SER A 208 8.55 -2.98 -7.53
CA SER A 208 7.16 -3.03 -7.94
C SER A 208 6.79 -2.06 -9.06
N ALA A 209 7.42 -0.88 -9.19
CA ALA A 209 7.15 0.06 -10.28
C ALA A 209 7.61 -0.48 -11.64
N ILE A 210 8.79 -1.10 -11.69
CA ILE A 210 9.31 -1.81 -12.88
C ILE A 210 8.40 -3.01 -13.17
N ILE A 211 8.12 -3.82 -12.16
CA ILE A 211 7.25 -5.01 -12.24
C ILE A 211 5.85 -4.64 -12.75
N MET A 212 5.26 -3.51 -12.33
CA MET A 212 3.94 -3.07 -12.77
C MET A 212 3.87 -2.86 -14.28
N ARG A 213 4.96 -2.43 -14.94
CA ARG A 213 5.00 -2.28 -16.42
C ARG A 213 4.82 -3.63 -17.14
N PHE A 214 5.18 -4.72 -16.48
CA PHE A 214 5.09 -6.08 -17.01
C PHE A 214 3.92 -6.88 -16.44
N ILE A 215 3.03 -6.26 -15.66
CA ILE A 215 1.92 -6.97 -15.05
C ILE A 215 1.04 -7.63 -16.11
N ASP A 216 0.61 -8.86 -15.83
CA ASP A 216 -0.14 -9.74 -16.74
C ASP A 216 0.54 -10.07 -18.07
N SER A 217 1.82 -9.70 -18.23
CA SER A 217 2.61 -9.99 -19.42
C SER A 217 3.45 -11.26 -19.27
N SER A 218 3.75 -11.91 -20.39
CA SER A 218 4.77 -12.95 -20.43
C SER A 218 6.15 -12.30 -20.43
N ILE A 219 7.01 -12.71 -19.51
CA ILE A 219 8.36 -12.18 -19.35
C ILE A 219 9.41 -13.28 -19.50
N SER A 220 10.63 -12.86 -19.84
CA SER A 220 11.84 -13.64 -19.69
C SER A 220 12.63 -13.08 -18.51
N VAL A 221 13.13 -13.98 -17.67
CA VAL A 221 13.94 -13.68 -16.49
C VAL A 221 15.32 -14.29 -16.71
N TYR A 222 16.35 -13.47 -16.56
CA TYR A 222 17.74 -13.80 -16.83
C TYR A 222 18.61 -13.61 -15.58
N GLU A 223 19.63 -14.47 -15.46
CA GLU A 223 20.77 -14.39 -14.53
C GLU A 223 20.40 -14.16 -13.07
N SER A 224 19.24 -14.66 -12.64
CA SER A 224 18.69 -14.37 -11.32
C SER A 224 19.25 -15.30 -10.26
N GLU A 225 19.75 -14.74 -9.15
CA GLU A 225 20.27 -15.53 -8.03
C GLU A 225 19.15 -15.90 -7.07
N ILE A 226 19.07 -17.18 -6.70
CA ILE A 226 18.13 -17.69 -5.71
C ILE A 226 18.59 -17.27 -4.32
N THR A 227 17.77 -16.48 -3.63
CA THR A 227 18.04 -16.07 -2.24
C THR A 227 17.32 -16.92 -1.22
N LYS A 228 16.20 -17.54 -1.62
CA LYS A 228 15.40 -18.37 -0.71
C LYS A 228 14.52 -19.33 -1.48
N VAL A 229 14.40 -20.57 -0.98
CA VAL A 229 13.42 -21.55 -1.46
C VAL A 229 12.52 -21.95 -0.29
N VAL A 230 11.21 -21.80 -0.46
CA VAL A 230 10.25 -22.10 0.60
C VAL A 230 9.14 -23.00 0.09
N GLU A 231 8.99 -24.17 0.69
CA GLU A 231 7.89 -25.09 0.41
C GLU A 231 6.56 -24.55 0.96
N ARG A 232 5.50 -24.75 0.17
CA ARG A 232 4.13 -24.36 0.49
C ARG A 232 3.15 -25.42 0.01
N GLU A 233 2.09 -25.56 0.78
CA GLU A 233 0.94 -26.37 0.42
C GLU A 233 -0.28 -25.46 0.22
N SER A 234 -1.11 -25.79 -0.75
CA SER A 234 -2.41 -25.17 -0.95
C SER A 234 -3.45 -26.28 -1.05
N GLU A 235 -4.41 -26.27 -0.13
CA GLU A 235 -5.57 -27.15 -0.20
C GLU A 235 -6.72 -26.41 -0.88
N PHE A 236 -7.30 -27.01 -1.92
CA PHE A 236 -8.49 -26.50 -2.57
C PHE A 236 -9.43 -27.64 -2.91
N GLN A 237 -10.64 -27.61 -2.33
CA GLN A 237 -11.66 -28.66 -2.52
C GLN A 237 -11.14 -30.08 -2.24
N GLY A 238 -10.30 -30.24 -1.21
CA GLY A 238 -9.70 -31.52 -0.82
C GLY A 238 -8.48 -31.95 -1.64
N ASN A 239 -8.09 -31.19 -2.67
CA ASN A 239 -6.84 -31.42 -3.39
C ASN A 239 -5.71 -30.60 -2.75
N VAL A 240 -4.68 -31.28 -2.26
CA VAL A 240 -3.45 -30.66 -1.74
C VAL A 240 -2.46 -30.50 -2.89
N THR A 241 -2.11 -29.27 -3.22
CA THR A 241 -1.07 -28.94 -4.20
C THR A 241 0.16 -28.41 -3.49
N ARG A 242 1.30 -29.10 -3.66
CA ARG A 242 2.62 -28.63 -3.23
C ARG A 242 3.26 -27.73 -4.28
N TYR A 243 3.87 -26.65 -3.82
CA TYR A 243 4.64 -25.74 -4.66
C TYR A 243 5.74 -25.05 -3.85
N PHE A 244 6.69 -24.48 -4.55
CA PHE A 244 7.82 -23.78 -3.96
C PHE A 244 7.75 -22.30 -4.33
N LEU A 245 7.87 -21.44 -3.34
CA LEU A 245 8.12 -20.03 -3.52
C LEU A 245 9.63 -19.83 -3.54
N VAL A 246 10.15 -19.39 -4.67
CA VAL A 246 11.58 -19.09 -4.82
C VAL A 246 11.72 -17.57 -4.93
N ASN A 247 12.51 -17.00 -4.04
CA ASN A 247 12.86 -15.58 -4.05
C ASN A 247 14.16 -15.39 -4.82
N LEU A 248 14.20 -14.34 -5.62
CA LEU A 248 15.31 -14.02 -6.51
C LEU A 248 15.76 -12.59 -6.30
N LYS A 249 17.08 -12.36 -6.44
CA LYS A 249 17.69 -11.03 -6.51
C LYS A 249 18.47 -10.85 -7.80
N GLU A 250 18.84 -9.60 -8.11
CA GLU A 250 19.59 -9.23 -9.30
C GLU A 250 18.91 -9.74 -10.60
N SER A 251 17.59 -9.83 -10.60
CA SER A 251 16.81 -10.38 -11.69
C SER A 251 16.73 -9.41 -12.87
N LYS A 252 17.40 -9.74 -13.97
CA LYS A 252 17.20 -9.06 -15.25
C LYS A 252 15.90 -9.56 -15.89
N ILE A 253 14.92 -8.67 -16.08
CA ILE A 253 13.64 -9.01 -16.68
C ILE A 253 13.43 -8.27 -18.00
N GLY A 254 12.74 -8.92 -18.95
CA GLY A 254 12.33 -8.31 -20.21
C GLY A 254 11.09 -8.98 -20.78
N LYS A 255 10.58 -8.45 -21.90
CA LYS A 255 9.47 -9.10 -22.63
C LYS A 255 9.89 -10.51 -23.05
N ARG A 256 8.95 -11.44 -23.03
CA ARG A 256 9.22 -12.80 -23.49
C ARG A 256 9.65 -12.81 -24.96
N LEU A 257 10.88 -13.24 -25.21
CA LEU A 257 11.44 -13.34 -26.56
C LEU A 257 10.97 -14.62 -27.26
N LYS A 258 10.79 -14.55 -28.58
CA LYS A 258 10.54 -15.73 -29.43
C LYS A 258 11.84 -16.45 -29.78
N LYS A 259 12.94 -15.72 -29.96
CA LYS A 259 14.28 -16.27 -30.28
C LYS A 259 15.33 -15.67 -29.35
N LYS A 260 16.36 -16.46 -29.00
CA LYS A 260 17.49 -16.00 -28.17
C LYS A 260 18.26 -14.85 -28.85
N SER A 261 18.31 -14.82 -30.18
CA SER A 261 18.97 -13.76 -30.98
C SER A 261 18.36 -12.37 -30.82
N ASP A 262 17.11 -12.30 -30.36
CA ASP A 262 16.37 -11.05 -30.23
C ASP A 262 16.67 -10.38 -28.87
N TYR A 263 17.54 -10.98 -28.05
CA TYR A 263 17.92 -10.46 -26.75
C TYR A 263 18.75 -9.20 -26.90
N ARG A 264 18.33 -8.15 -26.19
CA ARG A 264 19.06 -6.90 -26.06
C ARG A 264 19.12 -6.53 -24.59
N GLU A 265 20.33 -6.40 -24.05
CA GLU A 265 20.52 -6.08 -22.62
C GLU A 265 19.90 -4.73 -22.25
N GLU A 266 19.96 -3.75 -23.16
CA GLU A 266 19.32 -2.43 -23.03
C GLU A 266 17.78 -2.46 -22.93
N GLU A 267 17.13 -3.55 -23.31
CA GLU A 267 15.67 -3.74 -23.15
C GLU A 267 15.32 -4.50 -21.87
N THR A 268 16.30 -4.74 -20.99
CA THR A 268 16.09 -5.42 -19.70
C THR A 268 16.17 -4.46 -18.52
N GLU A 269 15.38 -4.76 -17.50
CA GLU A 269 15.32 -4.00 -16.26
C GLU A 269 15.76 -4.91 -15.11
N ILE A 270 16.49 -4.36 -14.15
CA ILE A 270 16.99 -5.13 -12.99
C ILE A 270 16.01 -4.99 -11.82
N ILE A 271 15.71 -6.11 -11.18
CA ILE A 271 14.84 -6.21 -10.00
C ILE A 271 15.54 -7.03 -8.92
N ASP A 272 15.62 -6.48 -7.71
CA ASP A 272 16.26 -7.16 -6.58
C ASP A 272 15.33 -8.03 -5.73
N ASP A 273 14.02 -7.92 -5.90
CA ASP A 273 13.05 -8.79 -5.23
C ASP A 273 12.01 -9.29 -6.22
N LEU A 274 12.27 -10.47 -6.78
CA LEU A 274 11.34 -11.17 -7.65
C LEU A 274 10.97 -12.53 -7.04
N LYS A 275 9.67 -12.75 -6.85
CA LYS A 275 9.14 -14.04 -6.41
C LYS A 275 8.70 -14.86 -7.61
N VAL A 276 8.99 -16.15 -7.59
CA VAL A 276 8.49 -17.10 -8.60
C VAL A 276 7.84 -18.30 -7.93
N ARG A 277 6.71 -18.74 -8.48
CA ARG A 277 6.06 -19.99 -8.10
C ARG A 277 6.58 -21.13 -8.98
N VAL A 278 7.25 -22.08 -8.34
CA VAL A 278 7.76 -23.29 -8.97
C VAL A 278 6.88 -24.47 -8.54
N SER A 279 6.51 -25.34 -9.48
CA SER A 279 5.75 -26.55 -9.17
C SER A 279 6.63 -27.59 -8.47
N GLU A 280 6.03 -28.47 -7.69
CA GLU A 280 6.74 -29.61 -7.09
C GLU A 280 7.53 -30.40 -8.14
N LYS A 281 6.92 -30.70 -9.28
CA LYS A 281 7.60 -31.36 -10.41
C LYS A 281 8.89 -30.65 -10.84
N LEU A 282 8.83 -29.32 -11.06
CA LEU A 282 10.02 -28.57 -11.48
C LEU A 282 11.10 -28.53 -10.40
N GLN A 283 10.70 -28.42 -9.12
CA GLN A 283 11.63 -28.50 -8.01
C GLN A 283 12.29 -29.89 -7.93
N SER A 284 11.53 -30.97 -8.08
CA SER A 284 12.06 -32.34 -8.04
C SER A 284 13.01 -32.64 -9.21
N GLU A 285 12.74 -32.09 -10.39
CA GLU A 285 13.58 -32.29 -11.59
C GLU A 285 14.90 -31.51 -11.52
N ASN A 286 14.91 -30.35 -10.87
CA ASN A 286 16.05 -29.45 -10.92
C ASN A 286 16.78 -29.32 -9.57
N SER A 287 16.11 -29.55 -8.45
CA SER A 287 16.65 -29.37 -7.09
C SER A 287 17.27 -27.98 -6.89
N PHE A 288 16.44 -26.93 -6.92
CA PHE A 288 16.91 -25.56 -6.73
C PHE A 288 17.38 -25.34 -5.29
N VAL A 289 18.54 -24.69 -5.12
CA VAL A 289 19.09 -24.30 -3.82
C VAL A 289 19.54 -22.84 -3.82
N GLU A 290 19.69 -22.27 -2.62
CA GLU A 290 20.15 -20.89 -2.45
C GLU A 290 21.56 -20.69 -3.05
N GLY A 291 21.78 -19.53 -3.65
CA GLY A 291 23.01 -19.16 -4.35
C GLY A 291 23.08 -19.59 -5.83
N GLU A 292 22.20 -20.48 -6.30
CA GLU A 292 22.17 -20.84 -7.72
C GLU A 292 21.62 -19.71 -8.59
N ARG A 293 22.13 -19.61 -9.82
CA ARG A 293 21.60 -18.68 -10.83
C ARG A 293 20.71 -19.41 -11.82
N ILE A 294 19.57 -18.80 -12.16
CA ILE A 294 18.56 -19.39 -13.01
C ILE A 294 18.03 -18.43 -14.09
N ASN A 295 17.61 -19.02 -15.21
CA ASN A 295 16.88 -18.37 -16.29
C ASN A 295 15.53 -19.06 -16.50
N PHE A 296 14.48 -18.29 -16.78
CA PHE A 296 13.20 -18.89 -17.12
C PHE A 296 12.26 -17.93 -17.85
N ASN A 297 11.19 -18.51 -18.38
CA ASN A 297 10.06 -17.75 -18.90
C ASN A 297 8.85 -18.01 -18.01
N GLY A 298 8.05 -16.97 -17.82
CA GLY A 298 6.78 -17.10 -17.10
C GLY A 298 5.85 -15.94 -17.38
N LYS A 299 4.73 -15.94 -16.67
CA LYS A 299 3.78 -14.83 -16.68
C LYS A 299 3.92 -14.09 -15.35
N LEU A 300 4.24 -12.80 -15.41
CA LEU A 300 4.24 -11.95 -14.23
C LEU A 300 2.78 -11.64 -13.88
N VAL A 301 2.38 -11.95 -12.66
CA VAL A 301 1.02 -11.75 -12.18
C VAL A 301 1.05 -11.17 -10.77
N LYS A 302 -0.04 -10.55 -10.37
CA LYS A 302 -0.27 -10.20 -8.98
C LYS A 302 -0.98 -11.35 -8.28
N ASP A 303 -0.31 -11.96 -7.32
CA ASP A 303 -0.88 -12.95 -6.42
C ASP A 303 -1.51 -12.28 -5.21
N ASN A 304 -2.67 -12.77 -4.80
CA ASN A 304 -3.46 -12.18 -3.71
C ASN A 304 -2.78 -12.26 -2.34
N TYR A 305 -1.85 -13.20 -2.17
CA TYR A 305 -1.16 -13.44 -0.90
C TYR A 305 0.28 -12.97 -0.92
N TRP A 306 0.96 -13.15 -2.06
CA TRP A 306 2.41 -12.98 -2.15
C TRP A 306 2.87 -11.72 -2.89
N GLY A 307 1.91 -10.90 -3.37
CA GLY A 307 2.19 -9.71 -4.15
C GLY A 307 2.56 -10.06 -5.59
N PHE A 308 3.50 -9.32 -6.18
CA PHE A 308 3.95 -9.62 -7.53
C PHE A 308 4.78 -10.90 -7.57
N MET A 309 4.43 -11.79 -8.50
CA MET A 309 5.19 -13.03 -8.70
C MET A 309 5.11 -13.55 -10.12
N VAL A 310 6.11 -14.31 -10.53
CA VAL A 310 6.08 -15.03 -11.79
C VAL A 310 5.41 -16.39 -11.59
N LYS A 311 4.36 -16.66 -12.36
CA LYS A 311 3.68 -17.95 -12.43
C LYS A 311 3.80 -18.57 -13.82
N ASN A 312 3.23 -19.75 -14.00
CA ASN A 312 3.21 -20.47 -15.28
C ASN A 312 4.61 -20.74 -15.85
N VAL A 313 5.58 -20.91 -14.95
CA VAL A 313 6.94 -21.33 -15.32
C VAL A 313 6.89 -22.80 -15.70
N ARG A 314 7.30 -23.11 -16.94
CA ARG A 314 7.25 -24.47 -17.50
C ARG A 314 8.62 -25.13 -17.61
N LYS A 315 9.67 -24.31 -17.66
CA LYS A 315 11.07 -24.73 -17.75
C LYS A 315 11.92 -23.68 -17.08
N ILE A 316 12.93 -24.14 -16.36
CA ILE A 316 13.97 -23.33 -15.73
C ILE A 316 15.31 -23.90 -16.22
N GLU A 317 16.24 -23.03 -16.57
CA GLU A 317 17.60 -23.36 -16.97
C GLU A 317 18.54 -22.87 -15.87
N LYS A 318 19.31 -23.78 -15.27
CA LYS A 318 20.39 -23.43 -14.34
C LYS A 318 21.59 -22.93 -15.13
N LEU A 319 22.29 -21.94 -14.59
CA LEU A 319 23.49 -21.33 -15.18
C LEU A 319 24.79 -21.91 -14.64
#